data_AF-A0A2D6R6G9-F1
#
_entry.id   AF-A0A2D6R6G9-F1
#
_cell.length_a   1.000
_cell.length_b   1.000
_cell.length_c   1.000
_cell.angle_alpha   90.00
_cell.angle_beta   90.00
_cell.angle_gamma   90.00
#
_symmetry.space_group_name_H-M   'P 1'
#
loop_
_entity.id
_entity.type
_entity.pdbx_description
1 polymer ?
#
loop_
_entity_poly.entity_id
_entity_poly.type
_entity_poly.pdbx_seq_one_letter_code
_entity_poly.pdbx_strand_id
1 'polypeptide(L)'
;MDVKKGYIQAYVIVVLLLAFLTLINDFLVIFESGVEFLGDLVGILTILFFVYNVVTLTQFIHGSAPKMLLILPVYFVISISIVFILGLTLGILSKLTAGVILGLTFLSILMSFFEIGFTLWLVTKFDPENS
;
A
#
# COMPACT_ATOMS: atom_id res chain seq x y z
N MET A 1 25.99 -4.80 5.50
CA MET A 1 24.61 -5.22 5.24
C MET A 1 24.16 -4.47 3.99
N ASP A 2 23.80 -5.18 2.92
CA ASP A 2 23.48 -4.55 1.63
C ASP A 2 22.29 -3.60 1.81
N VAL A 3 22.47 -2.29 1.65
CA VAL A 3 21.44 -1.25 1.88
C VAL A 3 20.14 -1.57 1.11
N LYS A 4 20.30 -2.26 -0.02
CA LYS A 4 19.24 -2.77 -0.89
C LYS A 4 18.39 -3.86 -0.22
N LYS A 5 19.01 -4.80 0.49
CA LYS A 5 18.33 -5.88 1.21
C LYS A 5 17.53 -5.32 2.39
N GLY A 6 18.11 -4.36 3.11
CA GLY A 6 17.42 -3.66 4.20
C GLY A 6 16.19 -2.88 3.72
N TYR A 7 16.28 -2.21 2.57
CA TYR A 7 15.15 -1.50 1.97
C TYR A 7 14.02 -2.47 1.57
N ILE A 8 14.32 -3.54 0.82
CA ILE A 8 13.30 -4.49 0.38
C ILE A 8 12.60 -5.12 1.58
N GLN A 9 13.34 -5.54 2.60
CA GLN A 9 12.76 -6.12 3.81
C GLN A 9 11.85 -5.13 4.54
N ALA A 10 12.29 -3.88 4.73
CA ALA A 10 11.47 -2.85 5.36
C ALA A 10 10.21 -2.56 4.54
N TYR A 11 10.34 -2.43 3.22
CA TYR A 11 9.22 -2.21 2.30
C TYR A 11 8.19 -3.35 2.41
N VAL A 12 8.64 -4.60 2.33
CA VAL A 12 7.82 -5.80 2.44
C VAL A 12 7.04 -5.82 3.76
N ILE A 13 7.72 -5.59 4.88
CA ILE A 13 7.11 -5.61 6.21
C ILE A 13 6.02 -4.53 6.31
N VAL A 14 6.32 -3.31 5.87
CA VAL A 14 5.37 -2.19 5.96
C VAL A 14 4.17 -2.40 5.06
N VAL A 15 4.37 -2.89 3.83
CA VAL A 15 3.28 -3.22 2.90
C VAL A 15 2.38 -4.30 3.47
N LEU A 16 2.95 -5.38 4.02
CA LEU A 16 2.15 -6.44 4.64
C LEU A 16 1.35 -5.90 5.82
N LEU A 17 1.96 -5.10 6.70
CA LEU A 17 1.27 -4.48 7.82
C LEU A 17 0.11 -3.59 7.36
N LEU A 18 0.32 -2.74 6.35
CA LEU A 18 -0.72 -1.89 5.78
C LEU A 18 -1.85 -2.70 5.16
N ALA A 19 -1.53 -3.72 4.36
CA ALA A 19 -2.53 -4.59 3.75
C ALA A 19 -3.36 -5.35 4.80
N PHE A 20 -2.72 -5.87 5.86
CA PHE A 20 -3.43 -6.52 6.96
C PHE A 20 -4.32 -5.55 7.74
N LEU A 21 -3.82 -4.36 8.08
CA LEU A 21 -4.62 -3.36 8.78
C LEU A 21 -5.81 -2.89 7.95
N THR A 22 -5.61 -2.73 6.63
CA THR A 22 -6.68 -2.37 5.68
C THR A 22 -7.74 -3.47 5.62
N LEU A 23 -7.32 -4.75 5.53
CA LEU A 23 -8.26 -5.88 5.60
C LEU A 23 -9.07 -5.89 6.89
N ILE A 24 -8.42 -5.69 8.04
CA ILE A 24 -9.13 -5.64 9.34
C ILE A 24 -10.14 -4.49 9.34
N ASN A 25 -9.74 -3.31 8.86
CA ASN A 25 -10.62 -2.16 8.74
C ASN A 25 -11.82 -2.44 7.84
N ASP A 26 -11.59 -3.00 6.65
CA ASP A 26 -12.64 -3.34 5.69
C ASP A 26 -13.62 -4.38 6.25
N PHE A 27 -13.12 -5.39 6.97
CA PHE A 27 -13.97 -6.35 7.69
C PHE A 27 -14.82 -5.65 8.75
N LEU A 28 -14.25 -4.76 9.56
CA LEU A 28 -15.00 -4.02 10.59
C LEU A 28 -16.08 -3.11 9.99
N VAL A 29 -15.80 -2.49 8.84
CA VAL A 29 -16.76 -1.67 8.08
C VAL A 29 -17.92 -2.53 7.58
N ILE A 30 -17.66 -3.73 7.05
CA ILE A 30 -18.70 -4.67 6.60
C ILE A 30 -19.64 -5.09 7.74
N PHE A 31 -19.08 -5.29 8.94
CA PHE A 31 -19.85 -5.70 10.12
C PHE A 31 -20.47 -4.55 10.92
N GLU A 32 -20.44 -3.32 10.37
CA GLU A 32 -20.93 -2.09 11.05
C GLU A 32 -20.30 -1.85 12.43
N SER A 33 -19.19 -2.52 12.75
CA SER A 33 -18.43 -2.39 13.99
C SER A 33 -17.48 -1.18 13.95
N GLY A 34 -17.73 -0.23 13.05
CA GLY A 34 -16.80 0.79 12.57
C GLY A 34 -15.97 1.43 13.69
N VAL A 35 -14.68 1.13 13.70
CA VAL A 35 -13.71 1.80 14.57
C VAL A 35 -13.06 2.90 13.74
N GLU A 36 -13.61 4.12 13.79
CA GLU A 36 -13.11 5.29 13.05
C GLU A 36 -11.59 5.48 13.23
N PHE A 37 -11.11 5.23 14.44
CA PHE A 37 -9.68 5.29 14.78
C PHE A 37 -8.80 4.37 13.91
N LEU A 38 -9.26 3.17 13.52
CA LEU A 38 -8.47 2.25 12.72
C LEU A 38 -8.32 2.77 11.28
N GLY A 39 -9.40 3.32 10.72
CA GLY A 39 -9.39 3.95 9.40
C GLY A 39 -8.45 5.15 9.35
N ASP A 40 -8.50 6.02 10.37
CA ASP A 40 -7.60 7.17 10.49
C ASP A 40 -6.12 6.72 10.62
N LEU A 41 -5.86 5.69 11.43
CA LEU A 41 -4.52 5.13 11.58
C LEU A 41 -3.99 4.56 10.26
N VAL A 42 -4.79 3.79 9.52
CA VAL A 42 -4.42 3.26 8.20
C VAL A 42 -4.14 4.40 7.22
N GLY A 43 -4.96 5.45 7.23
CA GLY A 43 -4.76 6.65 6.41
C GLY A 43 -3.42 7.35 6.70
N ILE A 44 -3.13 7.60 7.99
CA ILE A 44 -1.87 8.24 8.41
C ILE A 44 -0.66 7.39 8.02
N LEU A 45 -0.69 6.08 8.31
CA LEU A 45 0.42 5.18 7.98
C LEU A 45 0.65 5.11 6.45
N THR A 46 -0.42 5.12 5.67
CA THR A 46 -0.35 5.13 4.20
C THR A 46 0.31 6.42 3.69
N ILE A 47 -0.04 7.58 4.24
CA ILE A 47 0.58 8.86 3.88
C ILE A 47 2.06 8.89 4.26
N LEU A 48 2.41 8.44 5.47
CA LEU A 48 3.81 8.37 5.92
C LEU A 48 4.62 7.45 5.01
N PHE A 49 4.07 6.30 4.63
CA PHE A 49 4.72 5.36 3.74
C PHE A 49 4.82 5.90 2.30
N PHE A 50 3.84 6.66 1.83
CA PHE A 50 3.94 7.39 0.56
C PHE A 50 5.11 8.38 0.57
N VAL A 51 5.23 9.22 1.60
CA VAL A 51 6.33 10.17 1.73
C VAL A 51 7.68 9.45 1.78
N TYR A 52 7.77 8.36 2.54
CA TYR A 52 8.96 7.52 2.59
C TYR A 52 9.37 7.01 1.18
N ASN A 53 8.41 6.52 0.40
CA ASN A 53 8.68 6.03 -0.96
C ASN A 53 9.09 7.16 -1.93
N VAL A 54 8.52 8.36 -1.82
CA VAL A 54 8.92 9.53 -2.61
C VAL A 54 10.36 9.95 -2.30
N VAL A 55 10.74 10.01 -1.02
CA VAL A 55 12.10 10.34 -0.60
C VAL A 55 13.08 9.26 -1.06
N THR A 56 12.73 8.00 -0.88
CA THR A 56 13.57 6.86 -1.30
C THR A 56 13.75 6.82 -2.81
N LEU A 57 12.70 7.07 -3.59
CA LEU A 57 12.76 7.19 -5.04
C LEU A 57 13.78 8.26 -5.46
N THR A 58 13.71 9.44 -4.83
CA THR A 58 14.65 10.53 -5.08
C THR A 58 16.09 10.09 -4.81
N GLN A 59 16.35 9.43 -3.67
CA GLN A 59 17.69 8.94 -3.33
C GLN A 59 18.19 7.86 -4.30
N PHE A 60 17.32 6.94 -4.74
CA PHE A 60 17.68 5.87 -5.66
C PHE A 60 17.99 6.36 -7.08
N ILE A 61 17.29 7.39 -7.56
CA ILE A 61 17.58 8.03 -8.85
C ILE A 61 18.95 8.70 -8.83
N HIS A 62 19.28 9.44 -7.77
CA HIS A 62 20.58 10.11 -7.63
C HIS A 62 21.72 9.14 -7.30
N GLY A 63 21.43 8.05 -6.61
CA GLY A 63 22.41 7.06 -6.14
C GLY A 63 22.74 5.93 -7.12
N SER A 64 22.28 5.99 -8.38
CA SER A 64 22.49 4.93 -9.38
C SER A 64 22.02 3.54 -8.91
N ALA A 65 20.90 3.47 -8.19
CA ALA A 65 20.34 2.19 -7.78
C ALA A 65 19.91 1.36 -9.01
N PRO A 66 20.04 0.01 -8.96
CA PRO A 66 19.56 -0.84 -10.04
C PRO A 66 18.06 -0.62 -10.29
N LYS A 67 17.67 -0.56 -11.57
CA LYS A 67 16.31 -0.23 -12.03
C LYS A 67 15.21 -1.01 -11.31
N MET A 68 15.51 -2.23 -10.90
CA MET A 68 14.59 -3.12 -10.18
C MET A 68 14.14 -2.58 -8.82
N LEU A 69 15.01 -1.86 -8.10
CA LEU A 69 14.69 -1.23 -6.81
C LEU A 69 13.84 0.03 -6.96
N LEU A 70 13.89 0.68 -8.12
CA LEU A 70 13.06 1.85 -8.42
C LEU A 70 11.60 1.47 -8.66
N ILE A 71 11.33 0.23 -9.10
CA ILE A 71 9.97 -0.22 -9.43
C ILE A 71 9.07 -0.21 -8.19
N LEU A 72 9.57 -0.61 -7.02
CA LEU A 72 8.82 -0.69 -5.76
C LEU A 72 8.25 0.67 -5.32
N PRO A 73 9.07 1.72 -5.09
CA PRO A 73 8.54 3.01 -4.68
C PRO A 73 7.71 3.67 -5.78
N VAL A 74 8.05 3.49 -7.06
CA VAL A 74 7.26 4.03 -8.18
C VAL A 74 5.87 3.39 -8.21
N TYR A 75 5.80 2.07 -8.10
CA TYR A 75 4.54 1.33 -8.04
C TYR A 75 3.67 1.85 -6.88
N PHE A 76 4.23 1.93 -5.67
CA PHE A 76 3.47 2.37 -4.51
C PHE A 76 2.94 3.80 -4.65
N VAL A 77 3.80 4.73 -5.09
CA VAL A 77 3.42 6.13 -5.32
C VAL A 77 2.30 6.26 -6.34
N ILE A 78 2.38 5.51 -7.46
CA ILE A 78 1.34 5.53 -8.50
C ILE A 78 0.04 4.92 -7.97
N SER A 79 0.10 3.76 -7.33
CA SER A 79 -1.08 3.07 -6.78
C SER A 79 -1.84 3.95 -5.79
N ILE A 80 -1.15 4.56 -4.82
CA ILE A 80 -1.78 5.46 -3.85
C ILE A 80 -2.33 6.72 -4.53
N SER A 81 -1.61 7.29 -5.50
CA SER A 81 -2.10 8.47 -6.23
C SER A 81 -3.41 8.18 -6.98
N ILE A 82 -3.51 7.02 -7.64
CA ILE A 82 -4.73 6.59 -8.32
C ILE A 82 -5.88 6.42 -7.32
N VAL A 83 -5.65 5.70 -6.22
CA VAL A 83 -6.66 5.47 -5.18
C VAL A 83 -7.14 6.79 -4.57
N PHE A 84 -6.22 7.73 -4.31
CA PHE A 84 -6.54 9.04 -3.76
C PHE A 84 -7.38 9.87 -4.73
N ILE A 85 -7.04 9.89 -6.02
CA ILE A 85 -7.82 10.58 -7.06
C ILE A 85 -9.22 9.98 -7.17
N LEU A 86 -9.35 8.65 -7.16
CA LEU A 86 -10.64 7.97 -7.18
C LEU A 86 -11.46 8.32 -5.93
N GLY A 87 -10.85 8.28 -4.75
CA GLY A 87 -11.47 8.63 -3.48
C GLY A 87 -11.97 10.08 -3.45
N LEU A 88 -11.16 11.03 -3.89
CA LEU A 88 -11.56 12.44 -4.01
C LEU A 88 -12.70 12.63 -5.02
N THR A 89 -12.61 11.99 -6.18
CA THR A 89 -13.65 12.09 -7.22
C THR A 89 -15.00 11.57 -6.69
N LEU A 90 -14.97 10.46 -5.96
CA LEU A 90 -16.16 9.86 -5.36
C LEU A 90 -16.66 10.64 -4.14
N GLY A 91 -15.78 11.25 -3.35
CA GLY A 91 -16.15 12.13 -2.23
C GLY A 91 -16.79 13.44 -2.69
N ILE A 92 -16.31 14.00 -3.81
CA ILE A 92 -16.90 15.19 -4.46
C ILE A 92 -18.27 14.84 -5.06
N LEU A 93 -18.43 13.63 -5.62
CA LEU A 93 -19.73 13.05 -5.97
C LEU A 93 -20.46 12.58 -4.69
N SER A 94 -20.94 13.53 -3.89
CA SER A 94 -21.54 13.40 -2.55
C SER A 94 -22.81 12.53 -2.38
N LYS A 95 -22.98 11.46 -3.17
CA LYS A 95 -23.96 10.40 -2.96
C LYS A 95 -23.27 9.04 -3.06
N LEU A 96 -22.32 8.78 -2.17
CA LEU A 96 -21.88 7.41 -1.90
C LEU A 96 -23.07 6.64 -1.30
N THR A 97 -23.79 5.92 -2.16
CA THR A 97 -24.80 4.96 -1.71
C THR A 97 -24.11 3.81 -1.00
N ALA A 98 -24.83 3.11 -0.12
CA ALA A 98 -24.31 1.93 0.57
C ALA A 98 -23.69 0.89 -0.41
N GLY A 99 -24.25 0.77 -1.63
CA GLY A 99 -23.69 -0.09 -2.67
C GLY A 99 -22.34 0.38 -3.23
N VAL A 100 -22.09 1.69 -3.32
CA VAL A 100 -20.78 2.22 -3.73
C VAL A 100 -19.74 2.01 -2.62
N ILE A 101 -20.13 2.21 -1.36
CA ILE A 101 -19.26 1.96 -0.20
C ILE A 101 -18.84 0.48 -0.19
N LEU A 102 -19.81 -0.44 -0.28
CA LEU A 102 -19.52 -1.88 -0.34
C LEU A 102 -18.67 -2.26 -1.55
N GLY A 103 -18.90 -1.65 -2.71
CA GLY A 103 -18.09 -1.88 -3.91
C GLY A 103 -16.63 -1.43 -3.74
N LEU A 104 -16.40 -0.29 -3.08
CA LEU A 104 -15.07 0.20 -2.74
C LEU A 104 -14.39 -0.67 -1.68
N THR A 105 -15.13 -1.10 -0.66
CA THR A 105 -14.61 -2.03 0.37
C THR A 105 -14.21 -3.36 -0.26
N PHE A 106 -15.00 -3.90 -1.19
CA PHE A 106 -14.65 -5.13 -1.90
C PHE A 106 -13.40 -4.94 -2.78
N LEU A 107 -13.30 -3.81 -3.50
CA LEU A 107 -12.11 -3.47 -4.27
C LEU A 107 -10.87 -3.32 -3.38
N SER A 108 -11.02 -2.69 -2.21
CA SER A 108 -9.96 -2.52 -1.20
C SER A 108 -9.45 -3.87 -0.67
N ILE A 109 -10.36 -4.80 -0.39
CA ILE A 109 -10.02 -6.18 -0.01
C ILE A 109 -9.24 -6.87 -1.13
N LEU A 110 -9.70 -6.79 -2.38
CA LEU A 110 -9.00 -7.38 -3.53
C LEU A 110 -7.60 -6.79 -3.71
N MET A 111 -7.46 -5.47 -3.58
CA MET A 111 -6.16 -4.79 -3.65
C MET A 111 -5.23 -5.22 -2.52
N SER A 112 -5.75 -5.43 -1.31
CA SER A 112 -4.97 -5.92 -0.17
C SER A 112 -4.44 -7.34 -0.41
N PHE A 113 -5.27 -8.24 -0.96
CA PHE A 113 -4.80 -9.58 -1.35
C PHE A 113 -3.76 -9.53 -2.47
N PHE A 114 -3.96 -8.65 -3.46
CA PHE A 114 -2.98 -8.43 -4.53
C PHE A 114 -1.65 -7.92 -3.96
N GLU A 115 -1.66 -6.93 -3.08
CA GLU A 115 -0.47 -6.39 -2.43
C GLU A 115 0.26 -7.46 -1.62
N ILE A 116 -0.46 -8.30 -0.85
CA ILE A 116 0.12 -9.44 -0.13
C ILE A 116 0.78 -10.42 -1.10
N GLY A 117 0.07 -10.84 -2.16
CA GLY A 117 0.58 -11.78 -3.15
C GLY A 117 1.79 -11.25 -3.92
N PHE A 118 1.75 -10.00 -4.35
CA PHE A 118 2.85 -9.31 -5.02
C PHE A 118 4.07 -9.18 -4.10
N THR A 119 3.83 -8.85 -2.83
CA THR A 119 4.89 -8.73 -1.81
C THR A 119 5.55 -10.07 -1.50
N LEU A 120 4.77 -11.16 -1.37
CA LEU A 120 5.30 -12.52 -1.22
C LEU A 120 6.10 -12.95 -2.46
N TRP A 121 5.65 -12.60 -3.66
CA TRP A 121 6.40 -12.86 -4.89
C TRP A 121 7.72 -12.08 -4.94
N LEU A 122 7.75 -10.83 -4.47
CA LEU A 122 8.97 -10.06 -4.34
C LEU A 122 9.94 -10.70 -3.36
N VAL A 123 9.47 -11.13 -2.18
CA VAL A 123 10.31 -11.83 -1.21
C VAL A 123 10.93 -13.07 -1.84
N THR A 124 10.14 -13.95 -2.44
CA THR A 124 10.66 -15.20 -3.02
C THR A 124 11.64 -14.98 -4.18
N LYS A 125 11.47 -13.91 -4.96
CA LYS A 125 12.34 -13.59 -6.11
C LYS A 125 13.63 -12.85 -5.74
N PHE A 126 13.64 -12.15 -4.61
CA PHE A 126 14.78 -11.34 -4.16
C PHE A 126 15.41 -11.87 -2.85
N ASP A 127 15.03 -13.05 -2.40
CA ASP A 127 15.66 -13.73 -1.26
C ASP A 127 17.02 -14.31 -1.68
N PRO A 128 18.15 -13.79 -1.16
CA PRO A 128 19.48 -14.26 -1.51
C PRO A 128 19.81 -15.66 -0.99
N GLU A 129 18.95 -16.31 -0.20
CA GLU A 129 19.16 -17.70 0.24
C GLU A 129 18.72 -18.75 -0.80
N ASN A 130 18.06 -18.34 -1.89
CA ASN A 130 17.65 -19.22 -3.00
C ASN A 130 18.38 -18.94 -4.33
N SER A 131 19.44 -18.11 -4.33
CA SER A 131 20.24 -17.74 -5.52
C SER A 131 21.72 -18.04 -5.37
#